data_AF-A0A7W0YMK6-F1
#
_entry.id   AF-A0A7W0YMK6-F1
#
_cell.length_a   1.000
_cell.length_b   1.000
_cell.length_c   1.000
_cell.angle_alpha   90.00
_cell.angle_beta   90.00
_cell.angle_gamma   90.00
#
_symmetry.space_group_name_H-M   'P 1'
#
loop_
_entity.id
_entity.type
_entity.pdbx_description
1 polymer ?
#
loop_
_entity_poly.entity_id
_entity_poly.type
_entity_poly.pdbx_seq_one_letter_code
_entity_poly.pdbx_strand_id
1 'polypeptide(L)' 'MIPLPDLAVELVLGFGAALFAANAWVLLRPAVARRTGSPPPPQPRSRGRVVLNIVLGAVAAVWALATIVVR' A
#
# COMPACT_ATOMS: atom_id res chain seq x y z
N MET A 1 5.82 -28.03 3.99
CA MET A 1 6.39 -26.88 4.72
C MET A 1 6.83 -25.87 3.68
N ILE A 2 6.38 -24.61 3.79
CA ILE A 2 6.83 -23.56 2.88
C ILE A 2 8.30 -23.23 3.21
N PRO A 3 9.21 -23.20 2.23
CA PRO A 3 10.58 -22.76 2.45
C PRO A 3 10.58 -21.35 3.06
N LEU A 4 11.37 -21.12 4.11
CA LEU A 4 11.53 -19.78 4.72
C LEU A 4 11.73 -18.64 3.70
N PRO A 5 12.52 -18.79 2.61
CA PRO A 5 12.64 -17.73 1.62
C PRO A 5 11.33 -17.42 0.88
N ASP A 6 10.53 -18.43 0.50
CA ASP A 6 9.25 -18.22 -0.17
C ASP A 6 8.28 -17.46 0.73
N LEU A 7 8.25 -17.82 2.01
CA LEU A 7 7.39 -17.19 3.02
C LEU A 7 7.77 -15.71 3.24
N ALA A 8 9.06 -15.39 3.16
CA ALA A 8 9.54 -14.01 3.25
C ALA A 8 9.07 -13.17 2.04
N VAL A 9 9.11 -13.71 0.82
CA VAL A 9 8.64 -12.98 -0.36
C VAL A 9 7.14 -12.74 -0.32
N GLU A 10 6.34 -13.73 0.08
CA GLU A 10 4.90 -13.58 0.27
C GLU A 10 4.57 -12.51 1.34
N LEU A 11 5.33 -12.50 2.44
CA LEU A 11 5.20 -11.48 3.48
C LEU A 11 5.49 -10.07 2.93
N VAL A 12 6.57 -9.91 2.18
CA VAL A 12 6.94 -8.62 1.57
C VAL A 12 5.87 -8.17 0.58
N LEU A 13 5.32 -9.08 -0.22
CA LEU A 13 4.22 -8.78 -1.12
C LEU A 13 2.99 -8.28 -0.36
N GLY A 14 2.57 -9.02 0.67
CA GLY A 14 1.41 -8.66 1.49
C GLY A 14 1.58 -7.32 2.20
N PHE A 15 2.73 -7.10 2.84
CA PHE A 15 3.04 -5.84 3.52
C PHE A 15 3.16 -4.67 2.55
N GLY A 16 3.83 -4.86 1.41
CA GLY A 16 3.96 -3.84 0.38
C GLY A 16 2.60 -3.41 -0.18
N ALA A 17 1.75 -4.39 -0.51
CA ALA A 17 0.40 -4.16 -1.01
C ALA A 17 -0.49 -3.46 0.03
N ALA A 18 -0.44 -3.89 1.29
CA ALA A 18 -1.19 -3.27 2.38
C ALA A 18 -0.74 -1.82 2.63
N LEU A 19 0.57 -1.57 2.64
CA LEU A 19 1.13 -0.22 2.80
C LEU A 19 0.71 0.69 1.64
N PHE A 20 0.79 0.20 0.41
CA PHE A 20 0.32 0.91 -0.78
C PHE A 20 -1.17 1.25 -0.68
N ALA A 21 -2.02 0.24 -0.48
CA ALA A 21 -3.47 0.39 -0.48
C ALA A 21 -3.96 1.31 0.65
N ALA A 22 -3.44 1.15 1.86
CA ALA A 22 -3.83 1.99 3.00
C ALA A 22 -3.47 3.46 2.78
N ASN A 23 -2.28 3.75 2.25
CA ASN A 23 -1.87 5.13 2.00
C ASN A 23 -2.56 5.73 0.76
N ALA A 24 -2.82 4.94 -0.29
CA ALA A 24 -3.62 5.37 -1.43
C ALA A 24 -5.05 5.72 -1.00
N TRP A 25 -5.64 4.92 -0.10
CA TRP A 25 -6.95 5.20 0.48
C TRP A 25 -7.01 6.52 1.23
N VAL A 26 -5.94 6.92 1.92
CA VAL A 26 -5.85 8.24 2.58
C VAL A 26 -5.97 9.40 1.58
N LEU A 27 -5.54 9.22 0.33
CA LEU A 27 -5.68 10.21 -0.73
C LEU A 27 -7.05 10.15 -1.41
N LEU A 28 -7.68 8.97 -1.50
CA LEU A 28 -8.99 8.77 -2.12
C LEU A 28 -10.16 9.13 -1.20
N ARG A 29 -10.02 8.92 0.13
CA ARG A 29 -11.09 9.17 1.11
C ARG A 29 -11.76 10.55 1.01
N PRO A 30 -11.06 11.68 0.74
CA PRO A 30 -11.71 12.98 0.65
C PRO A 30 -12.61 13.09 -0.60
N ALA A 31 -12.20 12.45 -1.70
CA ALA A 31 -13.02 12.40 -2.93
C ALA A 31 -14.27 11.53 -2.72
N VAL A 32 -14.12 10.40 -2.02
CA VAL A 32 -15.26 9.54 -1.64
C VAL A 32 -16.23 10.28 -0.71
N ALA A 33 -15.72 10.94 0.35
CA ALA A 33 -16.55 11.69 1.29
C ALA A 33 -17.33 12.83 0.62
N ARG A 34 -16.72 13.53 -0.35
CA ARG A 34 -17.42 14.54 -1.17
C ARG A 34 -18.58 13.94 -1.96
N ARG A 35 -18.39 12.74 -2.52
CA ARG A 35 -19.42 12.06 -3.32
C ARG A 35 -20.59 11.57 -2.46
N THR A 36 -20.33 11.16 -1.23
CA THR A 36 -21.36 10.63 -0.31
C THR A 36 -22.01 11.70 0.57
N GLY A 37 -21.61 12.96 0.45
CA GLY A 37 -22.10 14.05 1.32
C GLY A 37 -21.66 13.91 2.79
N SER A 38 -20.65 13.08 3.06
CA SER A 38 -20.13 12.86 4.40
C SER A 38 -19.20 14.00 4.84
N PRO A 39 -19.06 14.26 6.15
CA PRO A 39 -18.09 15.22 6.65
C PRO A 39 -16.68 14.93 6.14
N PRO A 40 -15.87 15.96 5.80
CA PRO A 40 -14.53 15.75 5.29
C PRO A 40 -13.65 15.05 6.35
N PRO A 41 -12.92 13.99 5.97
CA PRO A 41 -12.07 13.28 6.91
C PRO A 41 -10.88 14.15 7.34
N PRO A 42 -10.25 13.85 8.49
CA PRO A 42 -9.06 14.57 8.96
C PRO A 42 -8.00 14.66 7.87
N GLN A 43 -7.28 15.78 7.73
CA GLN A 43 -6.17 15.82 6.77
C GLN A 43 -4.94 15.09 7.34
N PRO A 44 -4.18 14.36 6.50
CA PRO A 44 -2.92 13.78 6.95
C PRO A 44 -1.92 14.88 7.32
N ARG A 45 -1.18 14.69 8.42
CA ARG A 45 -0.19 15.65 8.93
C ARG A 45 0.92 15.97 7.92
N SER A 46 1.25 15.04 7.02
CA SER A 46 2.20 15.26 5.94
C SER A 46 1.79 14.45 4.71
N ARG A 47 1.44 15.14 3.62
CA ARG A 47 1.15 14.49 2.33
C ARG A 47 2.39 13.82 1.75
N GLY A 48 3.58 14.41 1.94
CA GLY A 48 4.84 13.85 1.48
C GLY A 48 5.12 12.46 2.06
N ARG A 49 4.85 12.25 3.35
CA ARG A 49 4.99 10.92 3.99
C ARG A 49 4.00 9.90 3.45
N VAL A 50 2.76 10.31 3.17
CA VAL A 50 1.75 9.43 2.57
C VAL A 50 2.22 8.98 1.18
N VAL A 51 2.65 9.93 0.33
CA VAL A 51 3.16 9.62 -1.01
C VAL A 51 4.41 8.73 -0.94
N LEU A 52 5.34 9.01 -0.03
CA LEU A 52 6.53 8.18 0.17
C LEU A 52 6.16 6.74 0.54
N ASN A 53 5.22 6.54 1.46
CA ASN A 53 4.76 5.22 1.84
C ASN A 53 4.05 4.48 0.70
N ILE A 54 3.29 5.18 -0.14
CA ILE A 54 2.69 4.62 -1.36
C ILE A 54 3.81 4.10 -2.28
N VAL A 55 4.83 4.91 -2.54
CA VAL A 55 5.94 4.54 -3.42
C VAL A 55 6.71 3.35 -2.85
N LEU A 56 7.07 3.38 -1.56
CA LEU A 56 7.77 2.28 -0.91
C LEU A 56 6.95 0.98 -0.93
N GLY A 57 5.65 1.06 -0.62
CA GLY A 57 4.75 -0.09 -0.67
C GLY A 57 4.61 -0.65 -2.09
N ALA A 58 4.46 0.22 -3.09
CA ALA A 58 4.38 -0.18 -4.49
C ALA A 58 5.67 -0.86 -4.97
N VAL A 59 6.84 -0.28 -4.68
CA VAL A 59 8.14 -0.85 -5.04
C VAL A 59 8.33 -2.23 -4.40
N ALA A 60 8.05 -2.35 -3.09
CA ALA A 60 8.16 -3.62 -2.38
C ALA A 60 7.21 -4.68 -2.94
N ALA A 61 5.94 -4.32 -3.20
CA ALA A 61 4.95 -5.23 -3.77
C ALA A 61 5.32 -5.68 -5.19
N VAL A 62 5.72 -4.75 -6.06
CA VAL A 62 6.14 -5.07 -7.43
C VAL A 62 7.37 -5.96 -7.44
N TRP A 63 8.35 -5.68 -6.59
CA TRP A 63 9.55 -6.51 -6.47
C TRP A 63 9.23 -7.93 -5.99
N ALA A 64 8.41 -8.07 -4.95
CA ALA A 64 8.02 -9.37 -4.44
C ALA A 64 7.18 -10.16 -5.45
N LEU A 65 6.24 -9.48 -6.13
CA LEU A 65 5.44 -10.08 -7.19
C LEU A 65 6.32 -10.57 -8.35
N ALA A 66 7.26 -9.75 -8.81
CA ALA A 66 8.22 -10.13 -9.85
C ALA A 66 9.05 -11.35 -9.43
N THR A 67 9.48 -11.39 -8.16
CA THR A 67 10.25 -12.52 -7.62
C THR A 67 9.44 -13.81 -7.60
N ILE A 68 8.15 -13.74 -7.26
CA ILE A 68 7.24 -14.91 -7.28
C ILE A 68 6.95 -15.37 -8.72
N VAL A 69 6.86 -14.45 -9.67
CA VAL A 69 6.53 -14.76 -11.08
C VAL A 69 7.74 -15.32 -11.85
N VAL A 70 8.96 -14.88 -11.53
CA VAL A 70 10.19 -15.32 -12.22
C VAL A 70 10.70 -16.67 -11.71
N ARG A 71 10.27 -17.07 -10.51
CA ARG A 71 10.49 -18.40 -9.93
C ARG A 71 9.80 -19.50 -10.75
#